data_AF-A0A654DVV9-F1
#
_entry.id   AF-A0A654DVV9-F1
#
_cell.length_a   1.000
_cell.length_b   1.000
_cell.length_c   1.000
_cell.angle_alpha   90.00
_cell.angle_beta   90.00
_cell.angle_gamma   90.00
#
_symmetry.space_group_name_H-M   'P 1'
#
loop_
_entity.id
_entity.type
_entity.pdbx_description
1 polymer ?
#
loop_
_entity_poly.entity_id
_entity_poly.type
_entity_poly.pdbx_seq_one_letter_code
_entity_poly.pdbx_strand_id
1 'polypeptide(L)'
;MSLIRYVSFILFIFNVLFAIDAYQTYHLPVSLTNLAREPVVRIFNTKLYYDESARDRSKEELSTTIRQIYLLRDKLHNKDSREVIDMALPSLVQLHYDLKSDTGNIEMNEHFVKMLLALSYVQVRYAQTACAQRKTAEVHTSLRTAMGIIRRALFLSEGTKRDFEINIYAEMFDLLKTKVSHEEMEKRLGGILDEIRDLEVSFHH
;
A
#
# COMPACT_ATOMS: atom_id res chain seq x y z
N MET A 1 32.15 24.98 -29.85
CA MET A 1 30.80 24.37 -29.82
C MET A 1 29.85 25.34 -29.11
N SER A 2 28.68 25.65 -29.68
CA SER A 2 27.75 26.61 -29.09
C SER A 2 27.05 26.05 -27.84
N LEU A 3 26.79 26.91 -26.86
CA LEU A 3 26.08 26.61 -25.60
C LEU A 3 24.80 25.79 -25.81
N ILE A 4 24.08 26.09 -26.88
CA ILE A 4 22.84 25.42 -27.29
C ILE A 4 23.06 23.92 -27.51
N ARG A 5 24.19 23.51 -28.11
CA ARG A 5 24.49 22.09 -28.35
C ARG A 5 24.73 21.32 -27.04
N TYR A 6 25.33 21.97 -26.04
CA TYR A 6 25.52 21.36 -24.71
C TYR A 6 24.18 21.18 -23.98
N VAL A 7 23.31 22.19 -24.01
CA VAL A 7 21.98 22.11 -23.38
C VAL A 7 21.12 21.04 -24.06
N SER A 8 21.10 20.97 -25.39
CA SER A 8 20.38 19.92 -26.13
C SER A 8 20.91 18.53 -25.82
N PHE A 9 22.23 18.36 -25.70
CA PHE A 9 22.84 17.08 -25.35
C PHE A 9 22.51 16.64 -23.93
N ILE A 10 22.52 17.56 -22.96
CA ILE A 10 22.12 17.28 -21.58
C ILE A 10 20.65 16.89 -21.51
N LEU A 11 19.75 17.63 -22.17
CA LEU A 11 18.32 17.30 -22.21
C LEU A 11 18.05 15.94 -22.88
N PHE A 12 18.83 15.59 -23.90
CA PHE A 12 18.75 14.28 -24.53
C PHE A 12 19.18 13.16 -23.57
N ILE A 13 20.32 13.33 -22.87
CA ILE A 13 20.77 12.37 -21.85
C ILE A 13 19.73 12.22 -20.74
N PHE A 14 19.16 13.32 -20.23
CA PHE A 14 18.12 13.27 -19.22
C PHE A 14 16.86 12.54 -19.70
N ASN A 15 16.42 12.77 -20.93
CA ASN A 15 15.29 12.03 -21.51
C ASN A 15 15.59 10.54 -21.67
N VAL A 16 16.80 10.19 -22.11
CA VAL A 16 17.23 8.80 -22.25
C VAL A 16 17.31 8.12 -20.88
N LEU A 17 17.86 8.79 -19.85
CA LEU A 17 17.91 8.29 -18.48
C LEU A 17 16.50 8.12 -17.90
N PHE A 18 15.59 9.06 -18.13
CA PHE A 18 14.20 8.98 -17.68
C PHE A 18 13.44 7.85 -18.39
N ALA A 19 13.71 7.63 -19.69
CA ALA A 19 13.14 6.52 -20.45
C ALA A 19 13.72 5.16 -19.99
N ILE A 20 15.02 5.09 -19.66
CA ILE A 20 15.66 3.89 -19.11
C ILE A 20 15.12 3.59 -17.71
N ASP A 21 14.96 4.58 -16.84
CA ASP A 21 14.41 4.42 -15.49
C ASP A 21 12.94 3.97 -15.55
N ALA A 22 12.14 4.57 -16.43
CA ALA A 22 10.78 4.12 -16.71
C ALA A 22 10.77 2.68 -17.25
N TYR A 23 11.64 2.34 -18.21
CA TYR A 23 11.76 0.99 -18.78
C TYR A 23 12.21 -0.03 -17.72
N GLN A 24 13.19 0.30 -16.88
CA GLN A 24 13.67 -0.56 -15.79
C GLN A 24 12.58 -0.75 -14.72
N THR A 25 11.81 0.28 -14.38
CA THR A 25 10.65 0.18 -13.48
C THR A 25 9.53 -0.69 -14.05
N TYR A 26 9.39 -0.72 -15.38
CA TYR A 26 8.42 -1.58 -16.08
C TYR A 26 8.90 -3.04 -16.26
N HIS A 27 10.21 -3.28 -16.39
CA HIS A 27 10.76 -4.60 -16.77
C HIS A 27 11.53 -5.35 -15.68
N LEU A 28 12.00 -4.70 -14.62
CA LEU A 28 12.50 -5.42 -13.45
C LEU A 28 11.30 -6.00 -12.69
N PRO A 29 11.36 -7.27 -12.22
CA PRO A 29 10.35 -7.81 -11.33
C PRO A 29 10.45 -7.10 -9.99
N VAL A 30 9.83 -5.92 -9.89
CA VAL A 30 9.61 -5.25 -8.62
C VAL A 30 8.63 -6.14 -7.86
N SER A 31 9.07 -6.70 -6.73
CA SER A 31 8.21 -7.55 -5.92
C SER A 31 6.93 -6.81 -5.55
N LEU A 32 5.80 -7.51 -5.49
CA LEU A 32 4.53 -6.94 -5.01
C LEU A 32 4.69 -6.31 -3.62
N THR A 33 5.61 -6.86 -2.80
CA THR A 33 6.02 -6.26 -1.53
C THR A 33 6.61 -4.87 -1.67
N ASN A 34 7.49 -4.62 -2.65
CA ASN A 34 8.06 -3.30 -2.88
C ASN A 34 7.03 -2.32 -3.43
N LEU A 35 6.16 -2.76 -4.34
CA LEU A 35 5.06 -1.94 -4.88
C LEU A 35 4.05 -1.52 -3.80
N ALA A 36 3.86 -2.32 -2.75
CA ALA A 36 2.99 -1.96 -1.63
C ALA A 36 3.67 -1.03 -0.60
N ARG A 37 5.00 -1.04 -0.47
CA ARG A 37 5.72 -0.23 0.53
C ARG A 37 5.74 1.26 0.22
N GLU A 38 5.91 1.63 -1.05
CA GLU A 38 6.04 3.03 -1.43
C GLU A 38 4.77 3.85 -1.19
N PRO A 39 3.55 3.38 -1.57
CA PRO A 39 2.31 4.05 -1.23
C PRO A 39 2.13 4.26 0.28
N VAL A 40 2.55 3.28 1.09
CA VAL A 40 2.44 3.36 2.56
C VAL A 40 3.28 4.50 3.12
N VAL A 41 4.49 4.73 2.61
CA VAL A 41 5.32 5.86 3.07
C VAL A 41 4.67 7.19 2.67
N ARG A 42 4.20 7.29 1.43
CA ARG A 42 3.62 8.53 0.88
C ARG A 42 2.30 8.92 1.54
N ILE A 43 1.49 7.96 1.99
CA ILE A 43 0.32 8.20 2.84
C ILE A 43 0.70 9.01 4.10
N PHE A 44 1.78 8.63 4.79
CA PHE A 44 2.22 9.35 5.99
C PHE A 44 2.82 10.71 5.66
N ASN A 45 3.56 10.83 4.56
CA ASN A 45 4.07 12.13 4.09
C ASN A 45 2.93 13.08 3.73
N THR A 46 1.85 12.56 3.12
CA THR A 46 0.65 13.34 2.80
C THR A 46 0.08 13.99 4.05
N LYS A 47 -0.09 13.20 5.12
CA LYS A 47 -0.56 13.69 6.43
C LYS A 47 0.40 14.71 7.04
N LEU A 48 1.69 14.36 7.11
CA LEU A 48 2.73 15.22 7.68
C LEU A 48 2.75 16.60 7.01
N TYR A 49 2.78 16.63 5.68
CA TYR A 49 2.80 17.88 4.92
C TYR A 49 1.49 18.64 5.03
N TYR A 50 0.35 17.96 5.22
CA TYR A 50 -0.90 18.64 5.51
C TYR A 50 -0.85 19.36 6.86
N ASP A 51 -0.39 18.67 7.90
CA ASP A 51 -0.28 19.19 9.27
C ASP A 51 0.75 20.34 9.36
N GLU A 52 1.83 20.28 8.56
CA GLU A 52 2.83 21.35 8.41
C GLU A 52 2.37 22.53 7.52
N SER A 53 1.11 22.54 7.08
CA SER A 53 0.56 23.53 6.14
C SER A 53 1.26 23.58 4.76
N ALA A 54 2.08 22.59 4.43
CA ALA A 54 2.70 22.39 3.11
C ALA A 54 1.72 21.72 2.13
N ARG A 55 0.58 22.39 1.89
CA ARG A 55 -0.58 21.84 1.16
C ARG A 55 -0.24 21.29 -0.23
N ASP A 56 0.63 21.97 -0.99
CA ASP A 56 1.00 21.53 -2.34
C ASP A 56 1.79 20.21 -2.33
N ARG A 57 2.70 20.05 -1.37
CA ARG A 57 3.45 18.80 -1.19
C ARG A 57 2.54 17.66 -0.75
N SER A 58 1.59 17.95 0.15
CA SER A 58 0.57 16.98 0.56
C SER A 58 -0.26 16.50 -0.64
N LYS A 59 -0.73 17.42 -1.50
CA LYS A 59 -1.47 17.09 -2.73
C LYS A 59 -0.64 16.26 -3.71
N GLU A 60 0.64 16.59 -3.87
CA GLU A 60 1.56 15.85 -4.74
C GLU A 60 1.78 14.41 -4.26
N GLU A 61 2.01 14.23 -2.95
CA GLU A 61 2.17 12.92 -2.33
C GLU A 61 0.91 12.07 -2.48
N LEU A 62 -0.27 12.63 -2.25
CA LEU A 62 -1.53 11.90 -2.42
C LEU A 62 -1.77 11.51 -3.88
N SER A 63 -1.55 12.45 -4.81
CA SER A 63 -1.69 12.16 -6.25
C SER A 63 -0.75 11.04 -6.69
N THR A 64 0.49 11.04 -6.18
CA THR A 64 1.48 10.01 -6.48
C THR A 64 1.09 8.67 -5.86
N THR A 65 0.60 8.69 -4.62
CA THR A 65 0.08 7.52 -3.90
C THR A 65 -1.03 6.84 -4.70
N ILE A 66 -2.03 7.60 -5.15
CA ILE A 66 -3.16 7.08 -5.95
C ILE A 66 -2.64 6.43 -7.24
N ARG A 67 -1.73 7.08 -7.96
CA ARG A 67 -1.13 6.52 -9.18
C ARG A 67 -0.40 5.20 -8.91
N GLN A 68 0.36 5.11 -7.82
CA GLN A 68 1.08 3.88 -7.46
C GLN A 68 0.14 2.74 -7.07
N ILE A 69 -0.97 3.05 -6.41
CA ILE A 69 -2.00 2.06 -6.08
C ILE A 69 -2.69 1.53 -7.34
N TYR A 70 -2.99 2.39 -8.32
CA TYR A 70 -3.46 1.92 -9.64
C TYR A 70 -2.45 1.00 -10.32
N LEU A 71 -1.16 1.37 -10.33
CA LEU A 71 -0.11 0.51 -10.89
C LEU A 71 0.02 -0.83 -10.17
N LEU A 72 -0.11 -0.85 -8.84
CA LEU A 72 -0.15 -2.08 -8.06
C LEU A 72 -1.36 -2.92 -8.47
N ARG A 73 -2.56 -2.32 -8.46
CA ARG A 73 -3.83 -2.97 -8.83
C ARG A 73 -3.75 -3.66 -10.19
N ASP A 74 -3.21 -2.97 -11.20
CA ASP A 74 -3.10 -3.50 -12.56
C ASP A 74 -2.10 -4.67 -12.67
N LYS A 75 -1.14 -4.76 -11.73
CA LYS A 75 -0.16 -5.86 -11.63
C LYS A 75 -0.66 -7.03 -10.77
N LEU A 76 -1.79 -6.91 -10.07
CA LEU A 76 -2.33 -8.00 -9.26
C LEU A 76 -2.96 -9.07 -10.16
N HIS A 77 -2.56 -10.33 -9.98
CA HIS A 77 -3.16 -11.45 -10.71
C HIS A 77 -4.40 -12.03 -10.00
N ASN A 78 -4.48 -11.94 -8.67
CA ASN A 78 -5.61 -12.42 -7.88
C ASN A 78 -6.81 -11.44 -7.96
N LYS A 79 -8.04 -11.97 -8.10
CA LYS A 79 -9.27 -11.17 -8.24
C LYS A 79 -9.66 -10.49 -6.91
N ASP A 80 -9.65 -11.22 -5.80
CA ASP A 80 -10.06 -10.71 -4.49
C ASP A 80 -9.19 -9.53 -4.05
N SER A 81 -7.88 -9.62 -4.25
CA SER A 81 -6.95 -8.52 -3.97
C SER A 81 -7.21 -7.28 -4.84
N ARG A 82 -7.66 -7.46 -6.09
CA ARG A 82 -8.04 -6.33 -6.95
C ARG A 82 -9.34 -5.69 -6.47
N GLU A 83 -10.32 -6.51 -6.11
CA GLU A 83 -11.62 -6.07 -5.61
C GLU A 83 -11.48 -5.24 -4.33
N VAL A 84 -10.67 -5.69 -3.38
CA VAL A 84 -10.36 -4.96 -2.13
C VAL A 84 -9.73 -3.59 -2.42
N ILE A 85 -8.76 -3.53 -3.33
CA ILE A 85 -8.14 -2.26 -3.74
C ILE A 85 -9.15 -1.34 -4.45
N ASP A 86 -10.04 -1.89 -5.28
CA ASP A 86 -11.09 -1.15 -5.97
C ASP A 86 -12.15 -0.59 -5.02
N MET A 87 -12.41 -1.25 -3.89
CA MET A 87 -13.29 -0.74 -2.84
C MET A 87 -12.63 0.41 -2.06
N ALA A 88 -11.32 0.35 -1.81
CA ALA A 88 -10.61 1.38 -1.04
C ALA A 88 -10.20 2.61 -1.86
N LEU A 89 -9.89 2.45 -3.15
CA LEU A 89 -9.41 3.53 -4.05
C LEU A 89 -10.31 4.77 -4.10
N PRO A 90 -11.65 4.65 -4.25
CA PRO A 90 -12.56 5.79 -4.29
C PRO A 90 -12.42 6.71 -3.08
N SER A 91 -12.14 6.14 -1.90
CA SER A 91 -11.92 6.87 -0.66
C SER A 91 -10.71 7.82 -0.74
N LEU A 92 -9.58 7.35 -1.28
CA LEU A 92 -8.40 8.20 -1.49
C LEU A 92 -8.61 9.24 -2.59
N VAL A 93 -9.35 8.87 -3.64
CA VAL A 93 -9.69 9.80 -4.73
C VAL A 93 -10.57 10.93 -4.21
N GLN A 94 -11.54 10.63 -3.34
CA GLN A 94 -12.36 11.66 -2.68
C GLN A 94 -11.49 12.59 -1.84
N LEU A 95 -10.59 12.04 -1.00
CA LEU A 95 -9.65 12.83 -0.21
C LEU A 95 -8.81 13.78 -1.07
N HIS A 96 -8.42 13.36 -2.29
CA HIS A 96 -7.69 14.22 -3.22
C HIS A 96 -8.52 15.39 -3.74
N TYR A 97 -9.81 15.18 -4.01
CA TYR A 97 -10.73 16.25 -4.37
C TYR A 97 -10.94 17.21 -3.20
N ASP A 98 -11.11 16.70 -1.99
CA ASP A 98 -11.31 17.51 -0.79
C ASP A 98 -10.07 18.38 -0.53
N LEU A 99 -8.88 17.80 -0.63
CA LEU A 99 -7.61 18.54 -0.53
C LEU A 99 -7.48 19.64 -1.58
N LYS A 100 -7.92 19.39 -2.82
CA LYS A 100 -7.90 20.41 -3.88
C LYS A 100 -8.87 21.55 -3.63
N SER A 101 -10.04 21.23 -3.07
CA SER A 101 -11.07 22.21 -2.74
C SER A 101 -10.73 23.09 -1.53
N ASP A 102 -9.67 22.74 -0.78
CA ASP A 102 -9.20 23.43 0.43
C ASP A 102 -10.32 23.64 1.46
N THR A 103 -11.17 22.61 1.57
CA THR A 103 -12.35 22.63 2.44
C THR A 103 -11.95 22.30 3.87
N GLY A 104 -11.80 23.32 4.71
CA GLY A 104 -11.76 23.18 6.17
C GLY A 104 -10.78 22.13 6.70
N ASN A 105 -11.13 21.51 7.82
CA ASN A 105 -10.37 20.42 8.42
C ASN A 105 -10.80 19.10 7.76
N ILE A 106 -9.87 18.45 7.05
CA ILE A 106 -10.15 17.23 6.28
C ILE A 106 -9.80 16.01 7.12
N GLU A 107 -10.75 15.08 7.28
CA GLU A 107 -10.56 13.86 8.04
C GLU A 107 -9.78 12.82 7.24
N MET A 108 -8.45 12.89 7.26
CA MET A 108 -7.60 12.03 6.42
C MET A 108 -7.45 10.59 6.94
N ASN A 109 -7.53 10.40 8.26
CA ASN A 109 -7.10 9.16 8.90
C ASN A 109 -7.95 7.98 8.41
N GLU A 110 -9.26 8.16 8.33
CA GLU A 110 -10.16 7.10 7.88
C GLU A 110 -9.85 6.64 6.43
N HIS A 111 -9.61 7.58 5.51
CA HIS A 111 -9.26 7.26 4.13
C HIS A 111 -7.93 6.48 4.05
N PHE A 112 -6.95 6.88 4.86
CA PHE A 112 -5.67 6.20 4.93
C PHE A 112 -5.77 4.82 5.55
N VAL A 113 -6.51 4.65 6.64
CA VAL A 113 -6.73 3.34 7.28
C VAL A 113 -7.36 2.36 6.29
N LYS A 114 -8.41 2.75 5.56
CA LYS A 114 -9.03 1.90 4.52
C LYS A 114 -8.00 1.40 3.51
N MET A 115 -7.15 2.29 2.99
CA MET A 115 -6.13 1.88 2.02
C MET A 115 -5.04 1.01 2.65
N LEU A 116 -4.60 1.30 3.88
CA LEU A 116 -3.58 0.52 4.57
C LEU A 116 -4.07 -0.92 4.86
N LEU A 117 -5.35 -1.09 5.19
CA LEU A 117 -5.97 -2.41 5.34
C LEU A 117 -5.99 -3.16 4.00
N ALA A 118 -6.40 -2.49 2.92
CA ALA A 118 -6.41 -3.08 1.58
C ALA A 118 -5.01 -3.52 1.12
N LEU A 119 -3.98 -2.71 1.35
CA LEU A 119 -2.59 -3.05 1.05
C LEU A 119 -2.08 -4.21 1.94
N SER A 120 -2.55 -4.30 3.19
CA SER A 120 -2.24 -5.42 4.08
C SER A 120 -2.86 -6.72 3.56
N TYR A 121 -4.13 -6.67 3.13
CA TYR A 121 -4.82 -7.80 2.50
C TYR A 121 -4.02 -8.36 1.32
N VAL A 122 -3.56 -7.48 0.42
CA VAL A 122 -2.72 -7.85 -0.73
C VAL A 122 -1.46 -8.62 -0.29
N GLN A 123 -0.78 -8.16 0.77
CA GLN A 123 0.41 -8.84 1.28
C GLN A 123 0.07 -10.19 1.92
N VAL A 124 -1.00 -10.29 2.71
CA VAL A 124 -1.40 -11.58 3.30
C VAL A 124 -1.77 -12.59 2.22
N ARG A 125 -2.47 -12.15 1.16
CA ARG A 125 -2.82 -13.02 0.03
C ARG A 125 -1.58 -13.48 -0.74
N TYR A 126 -0.58 -12.60 -0.90
CA TYR A 126 0.71 -12.98 -1.47
C TYR A 126 1.43 -14.01 -0.58
N ALA A 127 1.43 -13.81 0.74
CA ALA A 127 1.99 -14.77 1.69
C ALA A 127 1.28 -16.14 1.60
N GLN A 128 -0.04 -16.16 1.48
CA GLN A 128 -0.81 -17.40 1.31
C GLN A 128 -0.44 -18.12 0.01
N THR A 129 -0.34 -17.40 -1.10
CA THR A 129 0.09 -17.95 -2.40
C THR A 129 1.53 -18.51 -2.33
N ALA A 130 2.43 -17.79 -1.67
CA ALA A 130 3.81 -18.23 -1.45
C ALA A 130 3.88 -19.47 -0.52
N CYS A 131 2.97 -19.59 0.45
CA CYS A 131 2.85 -20.75 1.33
C CYS A 131 2.47 -22.00 0.53
N ALA A 132 1.45 -21.92 -0.33
CA ALA A 132 1.05 -23.00 -1.22
C ALA A 132 2.19 -23.44 -2.17
N GLN A 133 3.04 -22.49 -2.58
CA GLN A 133 4.25 -22.75 -3.39
C GLN A 133 5.48 -23.19 -2.59
N ARG A 134 5.36 -23.35 -1.26
CA ARG A 134 6.45 -23.72 -0.34
C ARG A 134 7.62 -22.73 -0.33
N LYS A 135 7.36 -21.46 -0.60
CA LYS A 135 8.36 -20.38 -0.62
C LYS A 135 8.45 -19.67 0.72
N THR A 136 8.93 -20.36 1.75
CA THR A 136 8.92 -19.89 3.14
C THR A 136 9.54 -18.50 3.32
N ALA A 137 10.66 -18.18 2.67
CA ALA A 137 11.30 -16.86 2.78
C ALA A 137 10.39 -15.71 2.29
N GLU A 138 9.61 -15.95 1.23
CA GLU A 138 8.66 -14.98 0.69
C GLU A 138 7.46 -14.80 1.61
N VAL A 139 6.96 -15.89 2.20
CA VAL A 139 5.90 -15.86 3.22
C VAL A 139 6.30 -14.94 4.38
N HIS A 140 7.48 -15.19 4.97
CA HIS A 140 7.97 -14.38 6.10
C HIS A 140 8.16 -12.91 5.72
N THR A 141 8.69 -12.63 4.52
CA THR A 141 8.93 -11.27 4.04
C THR A 141 7.62 -10.51 3.83
N SER A 142 6.63 -11.17 3.24
CA SER A 142 5.33 -10.56 2.96
C SER A 142 4.51 -10.37 4.23
N LEU A 143 4.49 -11.35 5.14
CA LEU A 143 3.86 -11.21 6.46
C LEU A 143 4.46 -10.08 7.30
N ARG A 144 5.79 -9.98 7.36
CA ARG A 144 6.44 -8.84 8.04
C ARG A 144 6.05 -7.50 7.42
N THR A 145 5.86 -7.47 6.11
CA THR A 145 5.42 -6.26 5.41
C THR A 145 3.97 -5.95 5.76
N ALA A 146 3.06 -6.92 5.72
CA ALA A 146 1.66 -6.77 6.16
C ALA A 146 1.58 -6.25 7.60
N MET A 147 2.32 -6.86 8.53
CA MET A 147 2.40 -6.40 9.92
C MET A 147 2.90 -4.95 10.05
N GLY A 148 3.87 -4.55 9.23
CA GLY A 148 4.37 -3.19 9.20
C GLY A 148 3.31 -2.18 8.73
N ILE A 149 2.43 -2.59 7.81
CA ILE A 149 1.32 -1.78 7.29
C ILE A 149 0.19 -1.72 8.33
N ILE A 150 -0.19 -2.84 8.95
CA ILE A 150 -1.19 -2.86 10.04
C ILE A 150 -0.75 -2.03 11.23
N ARG A 151 0.53 -2.09 11.62
CA ARG A 151 1.07 -1.24 12.69
C ARG A 151 0.92 0.26 12.37
N ARG A 152 1.01 0.61 11.10
CA ARG A 152 0.81 1.98 10.63
C ARG A 152 -0.67 2.35 10.62
N ALA A 153 -1.57 1.44 10.22
CA ALA A 153 -3.01 1.64 10.34
C ALA A 153 -3.42 1.87 11.81
N LEU A 154 -2.90 1.06 12.74
CA LEU A 154 -3.09 1.20 14.19
C LEU A 154 -2.71 2.57 14.76
N PHE A 155 -1.74 3.26 14.16
CA PHE A 155 -1.35 4.60 14.59
C PHE A 155 -2.39 5.66 14.17
N LEU A 156 -3.14 5.40 13.11
CA LEU A 156 -4.15 6.30 12.55
C LEU A 156 -5.58 5.95 13.00
N SER A 157 -5.82 4.70 13.41
CA SER A 157 -7.12 4.19 13.82
C SER A 157 -7.54 4.64 15.24
N GLU A 158 -8.83 4.91 15.41
CA GLU A 158 -9.46 5.26 16.69
C GLU A 158 -10.58 4.25 17.07
N GLY A 159 -10.84 4.10 18.37
CA GLY A 159 -11.96 3.29 18.89
C GLY A 159 -11.83 1.78 18.68
N THR A 160 -12.95 1.09 18.44
CA THR A 160 -13.05 -0.39 18.34
C THR A 160 -12.28 -0.99 17.17
N LYS A 161 -11.98 -0.20 16.13
CA LYS A 161 -11.18 -0.62 14.97
C LYS A 161 -9.75 -1.03 15.38
N ARG A 162 -9.22 -0.36 16.40
CA ARG A 162 -7.90 -0.62 16.95
C ARG A 162 -7.78 -2.02 17.57
N ASP A 163 -8.84 -2.53 18.20
CA ASP A 163 -8.80 -3.85 18.84
C ASP A 163 -8.73 -4.98 17.81
N PHE A 164 -9.46 -4.86 16.70
CA PHE A 164 -9.39 -5.82 15.60
C PHE A 164 -8.02 -5.82 14.92
N GLU A 165 -7.46 -4.64 14.64
CA GLU A 165 -6.12 -4.52 14.05
C GLU A 165 -5.02 -5.10 14.96
N ILE A 166 -5.18 -5.01 16.29
CA ILE A 166 -4.30 -5.67 17.27
C ILE A 166 -4.39 -7.19 17.14
N ASN A 167 -5.60 -7.75 17.02
CA ASN A 167 -5.80 -9.20 16.89
C ASN A 167 -5.15 -9.73 15.60
N ILE A 168 -5.38 -9.06 14.47
CA ILE A 168 -4.76 -9.40 13.19
C ILE A 168 -3.23 -9.36 13.29
N TYR A 169 -2.68 -8.31 13.91
CA TYR A 169 -1.23 -8.19 14.12
C TYR A 169 -0.68 -9.32 14.99
N ALA A 170 -1.37 -9.67 16.07
CA ALA A 170 -0.98 -10.74 16.98
C ALA A 170 -1.00 -12.11 16.29
N GLU A 171 -2.00 -12.36 15.44
CA GLU A 171 -2.10 -13.62 14.70
C GLU A 171 -0.96 -13.78 13.67
N MET A 172 -0.66 -12.72 12.91
CA MET A 172 0.50 -12.72 12.00
C MET A 172 1.82 -12.95 12.75
N PHE A 173 1.97 -12.35 13.93
CA PHE A 173 3.16 -12.51 14.74
C PHE A 173 3.34 -13.95 15.24
N ASP A 174 2.24 -14.58 15.65
CA ASP A 174 2.26 -15.99 16.05
C ASP A 174 2.63 -16.90 14.88
N LEU A 175 2.08 -16.68 13.68
CA LEU A 175 2.46 -17.42 12.48
C LEU A 175 3.96 -17.31 12.13
N LEU A 176 4.60 -16.19 12.44
CA LEU A 176 6.04 -16.01 12.21
C LEU A 176 6.92 -16.70 13.27
N LYS A 177 6.40 -16.90 14.48
CA LYS A 177 7.15 -17.48 15.61
C LYS A 177 6.97 -18.99 15.72
N THR A 178 5.77 -19.47 15.43
CA THR A 178 5.38 -20.85 15.67
C THR A 178 5.61 -21.67 14.40
N LYS A 179 6.33 -22.79 14.54
CA LYS A 179 6.46 -23.76 13.44
C LYS A 179 5.14 -24.51 13.28
N VAL A 180 4.31 -24.07 12.34
CA VAL A 180 3.07 -24.73 11.94
C VAL A 180 3.26 -25.49 10.62
N SER A 181 2.36 -26.42 10.31
CA SER A 181 2.34 -27.07 8.99
C SER A 181 1.95 -26.06 7.92
N HIS A 182 2.25 -26.35 6.64
CA HIS A 182 1.86 -25.47 5.54
C HIS A 182 0.34 -25.36 5.41
N GLU A 183 -0.39 -26.47 5.62
CA GLU A 183 -1.86 -26.50 5.60
C GLU A 183 -2.45 -25.62 6.71
N GLU A 184 -1.91 -25.70 7.92
CA GLU A 184 -2.36 -24.88 9.04
C GLU A 184 -2.02 -23.40 8.82
N MET A 185 -0.85 -23.10 8.28
CA MET A 185 -0.45 -21.74 7.91
C MET A 185 -1.40 -21.16 6.86
N GLU A 186 -1.70 -21.91 5.80
CA GLU A 186 -2.61 -21.47 4.73
C GLU A 186 -4.03 -21.20 5.25
N LYS A 187 -4.53 -22.06 6.13
CA LYS A 187 -5.83 -21.90 6.79
C LYS A 187 -5.88 -20.64 7.65
N ARG A 188 -4.88 -20.41 8.49
CA ARG A 188 -4.82 -19.21 9.36
C ARG A 188 -4.63 -17.93 8.56
N LEU A 189 -3.82 -17.95 7.50
CA LEU A 189 -3.75 -16.84 6.55
C LEU A 189 -5.11 -16.54 5.89
N GLY A 190 -5.92 -17.58 5.65
CA GLY A 190 -7.32 -17.43 5.22
C GLY A 190 -8.18 -16.69 6.24
N GLY A 191 -8.13 -17.09 7.52
CA GLY A 191 -8.84 -16.40 8.60
C GLY A 191 -8.46 -14.92 8.72
N ILE A 192 -7.15 -14.62 8.66
CA ILE A 192 -6.66 -13.24 8.68
C ILE A 192 -7.21 -12.42 7.49
N LEU A 193 -7.31 -13.01 6.29
CA LEU A 193 -7.86 -12.33 5.12
C LEU A 193 -9.35 -12.01 5.30
N ASP A 194 -10.11 -12.93 5.89
CA ASP A 194 -11.52 -12.73 6.19
C ASP A 194 -11.71 -11.62 7.24
N GLU A 195 -10.90 -11.61 8.31
CA GLU A 195 -10.93 -10.53 9.32
C GLU A 195 -10.61 -9.15 8.73
N ILE A 196 -9.60 -9.05 7.85
CA ILE A 196 -9.27 -7.79 7.17
C ILE A 196 -10.44 -7.35 6.27
N ARG A 197 -11.10 -8.29 5.58
CA ARG A 197 -12.24 -7.97 4.70
C ARG A 197 -13.47 -7.53 5.49
N ASP A 198 -13.76 -8.16 6.62
CA ASP A 198 -14.88 -7.78 7.50
C ASP A 198 -14.70 -6.38 8.08
N LEU A 199 -13.45 -6.02 8.43
CA LEU A 199 -13.10 -4.65 8.78
C LEU A 199 -13.42 -3.68 7.64
N GLU A 200 -13.09 -4.01 6.40
CA GLU A 200 -13.38 -3.16 5.23
C GLU A 200 -14.89 -2.97 4.99
N VAL A 201 -15.71 -4.02 5.15
CA VAL A 201 -17.18 -3.93 5.02
C VAL A 201 -17.78 -3.03 6.09
N SER A 202 -17.21 -2.99 7.30
CA SER A 202 -17.68 -2.13 8.38
C SER A 202 -17.55 -0.62 8.09
N PHE A 203 -16.81 -0.22 7.04
CA PHE A 203 -16.68 1.18 6.63
C PHE A 203 -17.76 1.66 5.65
N HIS A 204 -18.70 0.79 5.26
CA HIS A 204 -19.81 1.11 4.34
C HIS A 204 -21.17 1.26 5.05
N HIS A 205 -21.18 1.33 6.38
CA HIS A 205 -22.35 1.58 7.23
C HIS A 205 -22.11 2.79 8.13
#